data_AF-A0A0C3F4P7-F1
#
_entry.id   AF-A0A0C3F4P7-F1
#
_cell.length_a   1.000
_cell.length_b   1.000
_cell.length_c   1.000
_cell.angle_alpha   90.00
_cell.angle_beta   90.00
_cell.angle_gamma   90.00
#
_symmetry.space_group_name_H-M   'P 1'
#
loop_
_entity.id
_entity.type
_entity.pdbx_description
1 polymer ?
#
loop_
_entity_poly.entity_id
_entity_poly.type
_entity_poly.pdbx_seq_one_letter_code
_entity_poly.pdbx_strand_id
1 'polypeptide(L)' 'MADTSRIEELKAEGNSLHSQKKYREAYDKFTEAIQLAPDNAILHCNRAAASMTMNN' A
#
# COMPACT_ATOMS: atom_id res chain seq x y z
N MET A 1 -4.17 18.95 -7.49
CA MET A 1 -4.65 17.99 -6.46
C MET A 1 -5.14 16.69 -7.12
N ALA A 2 -4.39 16.14 -8.08
CA ALA A 2 -4.80 14.92 -8.80
C ALA A 2 -4.03 13.69 -8.30
N ASP A 3 -2.79 13.88 -7.84
CA ASP A 3 -1.91 12.79 -7.41
C ASP A 3 -2.38 12.15 -6.10
N THR A 4 -2.99 12.94 -5.21
CA THR A 4 -3.52 12.48 -3.92
C THR A 4 -4.61 11.42 -4.12
N SER A 5 -5.52 11.60 -5.07
CA SER A 5 -6.59 10.63 -5.34
C SER A 5 -6.01 9.27 -5.78
N ARG A 6 -5.01 9.28 -6.66
CA ARG A 6 -4.36 8.04 -7.12
C ARG A 6 -3.66 7.29 -5.97
N ILE A 7 -3.00 8.03 -5.08
CA ILE A 7 -2.37 7.47 -3.88
C ILE A 7 -3.42 6.83 -2.97
N GLU A 8 -4.56 7.49 -2.78
CA GLU A 8 -5.65 6.96 -1.96
C GLU A 8 -6.31 5.73 -2.56
N GLU A 9 -6.49 5.69 -3.88
CA GLU A 9 -6.96 4.51 -4.61
C GLU A 9 -6.02 3.32 -4.41
N LEU A 10 -4.71 3.51 -4.64
CA LEU A 10 -3.71 2.46 -4.45
C LEU A 10 -3.64 1.99 -2.98
N LYS A 11 -3.78 2.92 -2.03
CA LYS A 11 -3.85 2.61 -0.60
C LYS A 11 -5.09 1.77 -0.26
N ALA A 12 -6.25 2.13 -0.79
CA ALA A 12 -7.50 1.41 -0.59
C ALA A 12 -7.44 0.01 -1.24
N GLU A 13 -6.88 -0.07 -2.45
CA GLU A 13 -6.67 -1.32 -3.18
C GLU A 13 -5.72 -2.25 -2.40
N GLY A 14 -4.61 -1.71 -1.88
CA GLY A 14 -3.69 -2.42 -0.99
C GLY A 14 -4.37 -2.96 0.28
N ASN A 15 -5.22 -2.16 0.93
CA ASN A 15 -5.99 -2.60 2.11
C ASN A 15 -7.01 -3.70 1.77
N SER A 16 -7.66 -3.61 0.62
CA SER A 16 -8.59 -4.64 0.13
C SER A 16 -7.85 -5.96 -0.12
N LEU A 17 -6.68 -5.90 -0.75
CA LEU A 17 -5.82 -7.05 -0.99
C LEU A 17 -5.29 -7.64 0.33
N HIS A 18 -4.93 -6.80 1.31
CA HIS A 18 -4.53 -7.23 2.65
C HIS A 18 -5.65 -8.02 3.36
N SER A 19 -6.91 -7.56 3.24
CA SER A 19 -8.09 -8.28 3.75
C SER A 19 -8.35 -9.59 3.02
N GLN A 20 -7.98 -9.68 1.74
CA GLN A 20 -8.04 -10.91 0.94
C GLN A 20 -6.86 -11.87 1.19
N LYS A 21 -5.98 -11.56 2.17
CA LYS A 21 -4.72 -12.26 2.44
C LYS A 21 -3.73 -12.26 1.27
N LYS A 22 -3.94 -11.37 0.29
CA LYS A 22 -3.07 -11.15 -0.86
C LYS A 22 -1.99 -10.13 -0.49
N TYR A 23 -1.17 -10.47 0.51
CA TYR A 23 -0.19 -9.55 1.09
C TYR A 23 0.88 -9.10 0.09
N ARG A 24 1.23 -9.96 -0.87
CA ARG A 24 2.20 -9.65 -1.93
C ARG A 24 1.66 -8.58 -2.89
N GLU A 25 0.44 -8.77 -3.39
CA GLU A 25 -0.22 -7.77 -4.24
C GLU A 25 -0.44 -6.46 -3.47
N ALA A 26 -0.82 -6.53 -2.19
CA ALA A 26 -0.96 -5.35 -1.33
C ALA A 26 0.37 -4.58 -1.20
N TYR A 27 1.49 -5.29 -1.01
CA TYR A 27 2.83 -4.70 -0.92
C TYR A 27 3.21 -3.96 -2.21
N ASP A 28 2.92 -4.54 -3.38
CA ASP A 28 3.18 -3.91 -4.67
C ASP A 28 2.36 -2.62 -4.83
N LYS A 29 1.07 -2.65 -4.47
CA LYS A 29 0.20 -1.46 -4.51
C LYS A 29 0.67 -0.34 -3.59
N PHE A 30 1.08 -0.65 -2.36
CA PHE A 30 1.67 0.35 -1.48
C PHE A 30 3.01 0.88 -2.03
N THR A 31 3.79 0.05 -2.72
CA THR A 31 5.05 0.48 -3.35
C THR A 31 4.80 1.44 -4.50
N GLU A 32 3.82 1.17 -5.37
CA GLU A 32 3.38 2.12 -6.41
C GLU A 32 2.89 3.44 -5.79
N ALA A 33 2.13 3.36 -4.69
CA ALA A 33 1.66 4.56 -4.00
C ALA A 33 2.82 5.38 -3.40
N ILE A 34 3.84 4.72 -2.85
CA ILE A 34 5.06 5.35 -2.31
C ILE A 34 5.86 6.02 -3.42
N GLN A 35 5.87 5.48 -4.64
CA GLN A 35 6.56 6.14 -5.76
C GLN A 35 5.91 7.48 -6.12
N LEU A 36 4.59 7.59 -5.95
CA LEU A 36 3.84 8.84 -6.17
C LEU A 36 3.92 9.80 -4.98
N ALA A 37 3.94 9.28 -3.74
CA ALA A 37 4.15 10.07 -2.53
C ALA A 37 5.17 9.42 -1.60
N PRO A 38 6.47 9.60 -1.87
CA PRO A 38 7.53 9.02 -1.04
C PRO A 38 7.56 9.63 0.38
N ASP A 39 7.01 10.84 0.52
CA ASP A 39 6.89 11.57 1.78
C ASP A 39 5.74 11.05 2.68
N ASN A 40 4.87 10.19 2.16
CA ASN A 40 3.72 9.71 2.92
C ASN A 40 4.08 8.51 3.81
N ALA A 41 4.31 8.80 5.09
CA ALA A 41 4.64 7.80 6.11
C ALA A 41 3.59 6.69 6.25
N ILE A 42 2.30 6.97 6.00
CA ILE A 42 1.22 5.98 6.12
C ILE A 42 1.42 4.83 5.12
N LEU A 43 1.85 5.13 3.90
CA LEU A 43 2.07 4.12 2.88
C LEU A 43 3.23 3.20 3.24
N HIS A 44 4.31 3.74 3.82
CA HIS A 44 5.43 2.95 4.33
C HIS A 44 4.99 2.02 5.46
N CYS A 45 4.18 2.51 6.40
CA CYS A 45 3.62 1.69 7.48
C CYS A 45 2.73 0.56 6.94
N ASN A 46 1.84 0.85 6.00
CA ASN A 46 0.95 -0.15 5.41
C ASN A 46 1.74 -1.21 4.62
N ARG A 47 2.77 -0.79 3.87
CA ARG A 47 3.68 -1.69 3.19
C ARG A 47 4.42 -2.60 4.17
N ALA A 48 4.91 -2.04 5.28
CA ALA A 48 5.57 -2.82 6.33
C ALA A 48 4.61 -3.85 6.95
N ALA A 49 3.36 -3.46 7.24
CA ALA A 49 2.34 -4.37 7.75
C ALA A 49 2.06 -5.53 6.79
N ALA A 50 1.93 -5.25 5.49
CA ALA A 50 1.79 -6.27 4.46
C ALA A 50 3.01 -7.20 4.40
N SER A 51 4.23 -6.65 4.45
CA SER A 51 5.47 -7.44 4.48
C SER A 51 5.59 -8.33 5.71
N MET A 52 5.22 -7.81 6.88
CA MET A 52 5.24 -8.58 8.14
C MET A 52 4.24 -9.73 8.10
N THR A 53 3.05 -9.50 7.53
CA THR A 53 2.01 -10.54 7.44
C THR A 53 2.35 -11.59 6.38
N MET A 54 3.10 -11.23 5.33
CA MET A 54 3.57 -12.18 4.33
C MET A 54 4.65 -13.15 4.84
N ASN A 55 5.41 -12.73 5.87
CA ASN A 55 6.54 -13.51 6.42
C ASN A 55 6.17 -14.30 7.69
N ASN A 56 4.89 -14.50 7.96
CA ASN A 56 4.38 -15.22 9.13
C ASN A 56 3.36 -16.27 8.73
#